data_AF-A0A355GS16-F1
#
_entry.id   AF-A0A355GS16-F1
#
_cell.length_a   1.000
_cell.length_b   1.000
_cell.length_c   1.000
_cell.angle_alpha   90.00
_cell.angle_beta   90.00
_cell.angle_gamma   90.00
#
_symmetry.space_group_name_H-M   'P 1'
#
loop_
_entity.id
_entity.type
_entity.pdbx_description
1 polymer ?
#
loop_
_entity_poly.entity_id
_entity_poly.type
_entity_poly.pdbx_seq_one_letter_code
_entity_poly.pdbx_strand_id
1 'polypeptide(L)'
;MAFASEAEFENALIHMLTSSCGWEPEVLRYKTEKELLQNWANILFENNRSIDRLNDYPLTDGEMQQIIEQINVLRTPLKLNGFINGRSVSIKRDNPDDKDHLGAEISLKIYDRQEIAAGQSRYQIAQQPK
;
A
#
# COMPACT_ATOMS: atom_id res chain seq x y z
N MET A 1 -15.78 13.71 -27.35
CA MET A 1 -17.01 12.90 -27.23
C MET A 1 -17.54 13.09 -25.82
N ALA A 2 -18.85 13.21 -25.64
CA ALA A 2 -19.47 13.16 -24.32
C ALA A 2 -19.82 11.70 -24.01
N PHE A 3 -19.61 11.27 -22.77
CA PHE A 3 -20.00 9.95 -22.30
C PHE A 3 -21.49 9.92 -21.99
N ALA A 4 -22.17 8.82 -22.32
CA ALA A 4 -23.60 8.65 -22.08
C ALA A 4 -23.91 8.15 -20.66
N SER A 5 -22.93 7.64 -19.93
CA SER A 5 -23.08 7.19 -18.54
C SER A 5 -21.78 7.26 -17.74
N GLU A 6 -21.88 7.25 -16.41
CA GLU A 6 -20.73 7.16 -15.50
C GLU A 6 -19.93 5.88 -15.71
N ALA A 7 -20.58 4.75 -15.99
CA ALA A 7 -19.90 3.48 -16.27
C ALA A 7 -19.07 3.54 -17.56
N GLU A 8 -19.57 4.22 -18.60
CA GLU A 8 -18.81 4.44 -19.83
C GLU A 8 -17.58 5.32 -19.58
N PHE A 9 -17.76 6.40 -18.82
CA PHE A 9 -16.66 7.27 -18.40
C PHE A 9 -15.62 6.53 -17.55
N GLU A 10 -16.07 5.76 -16.55
CA GLU A 10 -15.20 4.99 -15.66
C GLU A 10 -14.34 4.00 -16.45
N ASN A 11 -14.93 3.24 -17.37
CA ASN A 11 -14.19 2.30 -18.20
C ASN A 11 -13.18 3.00 -19.11
N ALA A 12 -13.55 4.12 -19.72
CA ALA A 12 -12.64 4.91 -20.54
C ALA A 12 -11.47 5.48 -19.71
N LEU A 13 -11.74 5.94 -18.49
CA LEU A 13 -10.74 6.44 -17.55
C LEU A 13 -9.76 5.34 -17.12
N ILE A 14 -10.28 4.17 -16.70
CA ILE A 14 -9.48 3.00 -16.34
C ILE A 14 -8.58 2.58 -17.50
N HIS A 15 -9.13 2.53 -18.71
CA HIS A 15 -8.36 2.15 -19.90
C HIS A 15 -7.22 3.13 -20.18
N MET A 16 -7.48 4.43 -20.08
CA MET A 16 -6.46 5.47 -20.27
C MET A 16 -5.34 5.36 -19.23
N LEU A 17 -5.70 5.20 -17.95
CA LEU A 17 -4.72 5.09 -16.85
C LEU A 17 -3.81 3.87 -17.02
N THR A 18 -4.38 2.71 -17.33
CA THR A 18 -3.64 1.44 -17.46
C THR A 18 -2.85 1.32 -18.77
N SER A 19 -3.33 1.94 -19.85
CA SER A 19 -2.68 1.82 -21.17
C SER A 19 -1.67 2.92 -21.46
N SER A 20 -1.77 4.08 -20.79
CA SER A 20 -0.99 5.27 -21.18
C SER A 20 -0.35 6.03 -20.00
N CYS A 21 -0.82 5.84 -18.77
CA CYS A 21 -0.26 6.54 -17.60
C CYS A 21 0.62 5.68 -16.70
N GLY A 22 0.90 4.43 -17.08
CA GLY A 22 1.78 3.53 -16.32
C GLY A 22 1.18 3.01 -15.02
N TRP A 23 -0.15 3.00 -14.89
CA TRP A 23 -0.83 2.34 -13.78
C TRP A 23 -0.87 0.83 -14.00
N GLU A 24 -0.91 0.06 -12.92
CA GLU A 24 -1.00 -1.40 -12.97
C GLU A 24 -2.24 -1.83 -13.78
N PRO A 25 -2.09 -2.80 -14.71
CA PRO A 25 -3.18 -3.22 -15.58
C PRO A 25 -4.29 -3.97 -14.84
N GLU A 26 -3.95 -4.58 -13.70
CA GLU A 26 -4.93 -5.27 -12.85
C GLU A 26 -5.76 -4.26 -12.05
N VAL A 27 -7.08 -4.28 -12.29
CA VAL A 27 -8.05 -3.50 -11.52
C VAL A 27 -8.54 -4.33 -10.34
N LEU A 28 -8.40 -3.78 -9.13
CA LEU A 28 -8.88 -4.39 -7.89
C LEU A 28 -10.41 -4.22 -7.80
N ARG A 29 -11.16 -5.14 -8.41
CA ARG A 29 -12.62 -5.06 -8.50
C ARG A 29 -13.31 -5.62 -7.26
N TYR A 30 -14.16 -4.80 -6.63
CA TYR A 30 -15.05 -5.20 -5.54
C TYR A 30 -14.33 -5.87 -4.36
N LYS A 31 -13.10 -5.43 -4.07
CA LYS A 31 -12.28 -6.00 -3.02
C LYS A 31 -12.80 -5.63 -1.65
N THR A 32 -12.75 -6.61 -0.74
CA THR A 32 -12.97 -6.38 0.69
C THR A 32 -11.80 -5.59 1.28
N GLU A 33 -12.02 -4.97 2.44
CA GLU A 33 -10.95 -4.29 3.18
C GLU A 33 -9.77 -5.24 3.44
N LYS A 34 -10.04 -6.49 3.84
CA LYS A 34 -9.00 -7.50 4.07
C LYS A 34 -8.14 -7.75 2.83
N GLU A 35 -8.75 -7.83 1.65
CA GLU A 35 -8.00 -8.04 0.41
C GLU A 35 -7.17 -6.81 0.01
N LEU A 36 -7.68 -5.60 0.25
CA LEU A 36 -6.92 -4.37 0.03
C LEU A 36 -5.74 -4.24 0.99
N LEU A 37 -5.93 -4.62 2.26
CA LEU A 37 -4.86 -4.69 3.25
C LEU A 37 -3.79 -5.71 2.86
N GLN A 38 -4.19 -6.89 2.37
CA GLN A 38 -3.24 -7.87 1.87
C GLN A 38 -2.46 -7.36 0.64
N ASN A 39 -3.13 -6.71 -0.30
CA ASN A 39 -2.46 -6.07 -1.43
C ASN A 39 -1.44 -5.02 -0.96
N TRP A 40 -1.79 -4.21 0.05
CA TRP A 40 -0.87 -3.25 0.62
C TRP A 40 0.32 -3.93 1.33
N ALA A 41 0.08 -5.00 2.09
CA ALA A 41 1.14 -5.80 2.72
C ALA A 41 2.14 -6.34 1.68
N ASN A 42 1.65 -6.80 0.53
CA ASN A 42 2.51 -7.28 -0.56
C ASN A 42 3.39 -6.15 -1.14
N ILE A 43 2.85 -4.94 -1.30
CA ILE A 43 3.62 -3.77 -1.77
C ILE A 43 4.65 -3.36 -0.73
N LEU A 44 4.27 -3.33 0.55
CA LEU A 44 5.21 -3.05 1.64
C LEU A 44 6.33 -4.08 1.66
N PHE A 45 6.00 -5.36 1.45
CA PHE A 45 6.99 -6.42 1.33
C PHE A 45 7.99 -6.10 0.22
N GLU A 46 7.51 -5.90 -1.01
CA GLU A 46 8.37 -5.63 -2.17
C GLU A 46 9.26 -4.39 -2.00
N ASN A 47 8.74 -3.34 -1.38
CA ASN A 47 9.48 -2.10 -1.15
C ASN A 47 10.47 -2.17 0.02
N ASN A 48 10.41 -3.21 0.86
CA ASN A 48 11.18 -3.31 2.10
C ASN A 48 11.93 -4.65 2.24
N ARG A 49 12.22 -5.34 1.13
CA ARG A 49 12.91 -6.65 1.12
C ARG A 49 14.35 -6.64 1.64
N SER A 50 14.97 -5.47 1.81
CA SER A 50 16.35 -5.33 2.28
C SER A 50 16.58 -6.03 3.62
N ILE A 51 17.81 -6.51 3.82
CA ILE A 51 18.25 -7.21 5.04
C ILE A 51 17.91 -6.42 6.31
N ASP A 52 18.12 -5.10 6.34
CA ASP A 52 17.86 -4.26 7.52
C ASP A 52 16.35 -3.98 7.79
N ARG A 53 15.46 -4.60 7.03
CA ARG A 53 14.00 -4.42 7.13
C ARG A 53 13.29 -5.76 7.21
N LEU A 54 12.65 -6.19 6.12
CA LEU A 54 11.89 -7.43 6.12
C LEU A 54 12.74 -8.66 5.82
N ASN A 55 14.00 -8.46 5.39
CA ASN A 55 14.96 -9.55 5.20
C ASN A 55 14.39 -10.69 4.31
N ASP A 56 13.72 -10.31 3.21
CA ASP A 56 13.00 -11.24 2.32
C ASP A 56 11.87 -12.09 2.93
N TYR A 57 11.41 -11.78 4.15
CA TYR A 57 10.24 -12.41 4.78
C TYR A 57 9.02 -11.48 4.79
N PRO A 58 7.84 -11.93 4.32
CA PRO A 58 6.65 -11.10 4.28
C PRO A 58 6.20 -10.65 5.67
N LEU A 59 5.34 -9.62 5.69
CA LEU A 59 4.67 -9.21 6.92
C LEU A 59 3.70 -10.30 7.39
N THR A 60 3.61 -10.49 8.70
CA THR A 60 2.54 -11.28 9.31
C THR A 60 1.26 -10.46 9.45
N ASP A 61 0.14 -11.14 9.74
CA ASP A 61 -1.11 -10.48 10.11
C ASP A 61 -0.95 -9.59 11.36
N GLY A 62 -0.12 -10.01 12.33
CA GLY A 62 0.16 -9.24 13.55
C GLY A 62 0.94 -7.96 13.25
N GLU A 63 1.94 -8.03 12.39
CA GLU A 63 2.73 -6.87 11.97
C GLU A 63 1.90 -5.87 11.16
N MET A 64 1.04 -6.35 10.24
CA MET A 64 0.09 -5.47 9.55
C MET A 64 -0.91 -4.84 10.52
N GLN A 65 -1.39 -5.58 11.51
CA GLN A 65 -2.29 -5.05 12.53
C GLN A 65 -1.64 -3.91 13.34
N GLN A 66 -0.36 -4.01 13.68
CA GLN A 66 0.38 -2.91 14.34
C GLN A 66 0.34 -1.60 13.52
N ILE A 67 0.45 -1.69 12.19
CA ILE A 67 0.36 -0.52 11.30
C ILE A 67 -1.06 0.07 11.31
N ILE A 68 -2.08 -0.78 11.24
CA ILE A 68 -3.48 -0.36 11.25
C ILE A 68 -3.87 0.30 12.58
N GLU A 69 -3.38 -0.20 13.70
CA GLU A 69 -3.59 0.41 15.02
C GLU A 69 -2.98 1.82 15.09
N GLN A 70 -1.77 2.00 14.54
CA GLN A 70 -1.15 3.32 14.43
C GLN A 70 -1.94 4.29 13.55
N ILE A 71 -2.59 3.81 12.49
CA ILE A 71 -3.46 4.63 11.64
C ILE A 71 -4.76 4.99 12.37
N ASN A 72 -5.37 4.03 13.06
CA ASN A 72 -6.66 4.21 13.75
C ASN A 72 -6.62 5.24 14.89
N VAL A 73 -5.46 5.49 15.48
CA VAL A 73 -5.30 6.58 16.48
C VAL A 73 -5.26 7.98 15.84
N LEU A 74 -5.03 8.08 14.54
CA LEU A 74 -4.96 9.35 13.78
C LEU A 74 -6.35 9.80 13.33
N ARG A 75 -7.15 10.31 14.27
CA ARG A 75 -8.56 10.65 14.07
C ARG A 75 -8.86 11.87 13.19
N THR A 76 -7.89 12.42 12.47
CA THR A 76 -8.08 13.65 11.68
C THR A 76 -7.37 13.56 10.33
N PRO A 77 -7.93 14.13 9.25
CA PRO A 77 -7.27 14.16 7.94
C PRO A 77 -5.87 14.78 7.98
N LEU A 78 -5.65 15.82 8.80
CA LEU A 78 -4.33 16.44 8.96
C LEU A 78 -3.29 15.45 9.51
N LYS A 79 -3.66 14.66 10.53
CA LYS A 79 -2.77 13.65 11.12
C LYS A 79 -2.50 12.49 10.17
N LEU A 80 -3.52 12.02 9.44
CA LEU A 80 -3.37 10.97 8.43
C LEU A 80 -2.45 11.42 7.28
N ASN A 81 -2.65 12.65 6.80
CA ASN A 81 -1.74 13.25 5.81
C ASN A 81 -0.31 13.37 6.38
N GLY A 82 -0.17 13.71 7.66
CA GLY A 82 1.13 13.73 8.34
C GLY A 82 1.81 12.36 8.36
N PHE A 83 1.07 11.30 8.65
CA PHE A 83 1.57 9.92 8.64
C PHE A 83 2.07 9.50 7.25
N ILE A 84 1.27 9.71 6.20
CA ILE A 84 1.67 9.38 4.82
C ILE A 84 2.93 10.16 4.42
N ASN A 85 3.01 11.45 4.76
CA ASN A 85 4.19 12.27 4.46
C ASN A 85 5.40 11.98 5.37
N GLY A 86 5.21 11.22 6.46
CA GLY A 86 6.28 10.75 7.35
C GLY A 86 7.17 9.68 6.72
N ARG A 87 6.80 9.16 5.54
CA ARG A 87 7.53 8.21 4.69
C ARG A 87 7.69 6.79 5.19
N SER A 88 7.75 6.58 6.49
CA SER A 88 7.92 5.26 7.09
C SER A 88 7.01 5.02 8.29
N VAL A 89 6.85 3.74 8.64
CA VAL A 89 6.16 3.26 9.83
C VAL A 89 7.04 2.25 10.56
N SER A 90 7.08 2.34 11.89
CA SER A 90 7.80 1.36 12.71
C SER A 90 6.88 0.20 13.09
N ILE A 91 7.40 -1.02 13.05
CA ILE A 91 6.74 -2.23 13.56
C ILE A 91 7.73 -3.05 14.39
N LYS A 92 7.22 -3.84 15.32
CA LYS A 92 7.99 -4.90 15.98
C LYS A 92 7.80 -6.19 15.21
N ARG A 93 8.90 -6.79 14.76
CA ARG A 93 8.88 -8.06 14.01
C ARG A 93 8.42 -9.19 14.89
N ASP A 94 7.49 -9.98 14.39
CA ASP A 94 6.98 -11.20 15.02
C ASP A 94 7.05 -12.43 14.11
N ASN A 95 7.51 -12.27 12.86
CA ASN A 95 7.73 -13.38 11.93
C ASN A 95 8.85 -14.31 12.43
N PRO A 96 8.55 -15.59 12.76
CA PRO A 96 9.54 -16.52 13.32
C PRO A 96 10.63 -16.97 12.33
N ASP A 97 10.39 -16.78 11.02
CA ASP A 97 11.36 -17.17 9.99
C ASP A 97 12.50 -16.14 9.87
N ASP A 98 12.24 -14.88 10.23
CA ASP A 98 13.22 -13.78 10.26
C ASP A 98 13.96 -13.74 11.60
N LYS A 99 14.79 -14.74 11.85
CA LYS A 99 15.50 -14.93 13.14
C LYS A 99 16.38 -13.75 13.53
N ASP A 100 16.91 -13.02 12.55
CA ASP A 100 17.81 -11.89 12.78
C ASP A 100 17.08 -10.67 13.36
N HIS A 101 15.79 -10.50 13.02
CA HIS A 101 14.98 -9.37 13.48
C HIS A 101 13.83 -9.77 14.40
N LEU A 102 13.63 -11.05 14.71
CA LEU A 102 12.53 -11.50 15.57
C LEU A 102 12.52 -10.74 16.91
N GLY A 103 11.44 -9.99 17.17
CA GLY A 103 11.27 -9.16 18.35
C GLY A 103 11.96 -7.78 18.29
N ALA A 104 12.69 -7.47 17.23
CA ALA A 104 13.30 -6.16 16.99
C ALA A 104 12.29 -5.17 16.39
N GLU A 105 12.52 -3.88 16.61
CA GLU A 105 11.78 -2.81 15.94
C GLU A 105 12.47 -2.45 14.63
N ILE A 106 11.71 -2.43 13.53
CA ILE A 106 12.19 -2.04 12.20
C ILE A 106 11.32 -0.93 11.63
N SER A 107 11.89 -0.14 10.70
CA SER A 107 11.18 0.94 10.00
C SER A 107 10.92 0.58 8.54
N LEU A 108 9.65 0.45 8.19
CA LEU A 108 9.20 0.16 6.82
C LEU A 108 8.89 1.45 6.07
N LYS A 109 9.44 1.59 4.87
CA LYS A 109 9.06 2.65 3.94
C LYS A 109 7.65 2.38 3.42
N ILE A 110 6.76 3.37 3.56
CA ILE A 110 5.36 3.30 3.12
C ILE A 110 5.10 4.15 1.87
N TYR A 111 5.77 5.30 1.74
CA TYR A 111 5.57 6.26 0.65
C TYR A 111 6.70 7.28 0.60
N ASP A 112 7.11 7.76 -0.57
CA ASP A 112 7.94 8.98 -0.66
C ASP A 112 7.46 9.86 -1.80
N ARG A 113 7.05 11.09 -1.47
CA ARG A 113 6.61 12.10 -2.45
C ARG A 113 7.70 12.46 -3.46
N GLN A 114 8.98 12.27 -3.12
CA GLN A 114 10.09 12.49 -4.06
C GLN A 114 10.19 11.38 -5.12
N GLU A 115 9.52 10.26 -4.91
CA GLU A 115 9.43 9.13 -5.83
C GLU A 115 8.08 9.09 -6.57
N ILE A 116 7.38 10.22 -6.68
CA ILE A 116 6.22 10.29 -7.56
C ILE A 116 6.73 10.19 -9.01
N ALA A 117 6.12 9.28 -9.80
CA ALA A 117 6.48 8.97 -11.18
C ALA A 117 7.89 8.36 -11.39
N ALA A 118 8.55 7.91 -10.32
CA ALA A 118 9.84 7.20 -10.35
C ALA A 118 9.99 6.29 -9.11
N GLY A 119 11.14 5.63 -8.94
CA GLY A 119 11.45 4.91 -7.70
C GLY A 119 10.53 3.71 -7.41
N GLN A 120 10.06 3.59 -6.18
CA GLN A 120 9.33 2.41 -5.66
C GLN A 120 7.82 2.65 -5.49
N SER A 121 7.29 3.74 -6.06
CA SER A 121 5.85 4.01 -6.04
C SER A 121 5.10 3.04 -6.97
N ARG A 122 3.99 2.48 -6.49
CA ARG A 122 3.07 1.67 -7.29
C ARG A 122 1.71 2.36 -7.43
N TYR A 123 1.17 2.38 -8.65
CA TYR A 123 -0.11 3.00 -8.97
C TYR A 123 -1.13 1.93 -9.35
N GLN A 124 -2.15 1.72 -8.51
CA GLN A 124 -3.20 0.71 -8.72
C GLN A 124 -4.58 1.34 -8.72
N ILE A 125 -5.51 0.72 -9.43
CA ILE A 125 -6.91 1.13 -9.49
C ILE A 125 -7.74 0.15 -8.66
N ALA A 126 -8.52 0.67 -7.72
CA ALA A 126 -9.56 -0.09 -7.03
C ALA A 126 -10.94 0.44 -7.44
N GLN A 127 -11.84 -0.47 -7.80
CA GLN A 127 -13.23 -0.15 -8.10
C GLN A 127 -14.06 -0.25 -6.81
N GLN A 128 -15.04 0.64 -6.67
CA GLN A 128 -15.92 0.70 -5.51
C GLN A 128 -16.52 -0.67 -5.16
N PRO A 129 -16.68 -0.99 -3.86
CA PRO A 129 -17.38 -2.22 -3.44
C PRO A 129 -18.84 -2.19 -3.90
N LYS A 130 -19.47 -3.38 -3.94
CA LYS A 130 -20.89 -3.54 -4.30
C LYS A 130 -21.82 -3.24 -3.13
#